data_AF-A0AAW2S4G3-F1
#
_entry.id   AF-A0AAW2S4G3-F1
#
_cell.length_a   1.000
_cell.length_b   1.000
_cell.length_c   1.000
_cell.angle_alpha   90.00
_cell.angle_beta   90.00
_cell.angle_gamma   90.00
#
_symmetry.space_group_name_H-M   'P 1'
#
loop_
_entity.id
_entity.type
_entity.pdbx_description
1 polymer ?
#
loop_
_entity_poly.entity_id
_entity_poly.type
_entity_poly.pdbx_seq_one_letter_code
_entity_poly.pdbx_strand_id
1 'polypeptide(L)'
;MKGLLTVIQVTRPEPTDTDPKTAEIVQWIERDQIGRGAILSALSNTLFDVYCSDSYTAKSLWDELDRKYNTEEQGLEKYSVSKFMRYQMVEDRSVA
;
A
#
# COMPACT_ATOMS: atom_id res chain seq x y z
N MET A 1 5.54 12.78 1.16
CA MET A 1 4.50 12.35 0.20
C MET A 1 3.15 12.30 0.90
N LYS A 2 2.51 13.45 1.13
CA LYS A 2 1.21 13.55 1.83
C LYS A 2 0.00 13.54 0.88
N GLY A 3 0.22 13.62 -0.44
CA GLY A 3 -0.83 13.86 -1.43
C GLY A 3 -1.67 12.65 -1.82
N LEU A 4 -1.10 11.44 -1.82
CA LEU A 4 -1.81 10.24 -2.29
C LEU A 4 -2.80 9.67 -1.26
N LEU A 5 -2.52 9.89 0.03
CA LEU A 5 -3.35 9.39 1.13
C LEU A 5 -4.72 10.06 1.22
N THR A 6 -4.88 11.29 0.71
CA THR A 6 -6.16 12.02 0.75
C THR A 6 -7.15 11.53 -0.31
N VAL A 7 -6.66 10.92 -1.39
CA VAL A 7 -7.47 10.50 -2.54
C VAL A 7 -8.14 9.15 -2.30
N ILE A 8 -7.56 8.31 -1.44
CA ILE A 8 -8.10 7.01 -1.09
C ILE A 8 -8.94 7.17 0.19
N GLN A 9 -10.25 7.32 0.04
CA GLN A 9 -11.17 7.21 1.19
C GLN A 9 -11.04 5.79 1.76
N VAL A 10 -10.36 5.68 2.90
CA VAL A 10 -9.92 4.43 3.53
C VAL A 10 -11.06 3.53 3.98
N THR A 11 -12.22 4.10 4.29
CA THR A 11 -13.30 3.40 4.96
C THR A 11 -14.46 3.25 3.99
N ARG A 12 -14.79 1.99 3.63
CA ARG A 12 -16.01 1.66 2.91
C ARG A 12 -17.20 2.21 3.70
N PRO A 13 -18.08 3.05 3.13
CA PRO A 13 -19.26 3.52 3.84
C PRO A 13 -20.20 2.35 4.13
N GLU A 14 -20.52 2.13 5.41
CA GLU A 14 -21.51 1.14 5.86
C GLU A 14 -22.93 1.60 5.45
N PRO A 15 -23.77 0.70 4.90
CA PRO A 15 -25.16 1.03 4.60
C PRO A 15 -25.89 1.31 5.92
N THR A 16 -26.56 2.46 6.01
CA THR A 16 -27.42 2.81 7.15
C THR A 16 -28.85 2.79 6.66
N ASP A 17 -29.78 2.32 7.49
CA ASP A 17 -31.21 2.00 7.20
C ASP A 17 -32.08 3.20 6.73
N THR A 18 -31.48 4.35 6.46
CA THR A 18 -32.16 5.52 5.94
C THR A 18 -31.63 5.76 4.54
N ASP A 19 -32.48 5.51 3.54
CA ASP A 19 -32.29 5.80 2.12
C ASP A 19 -32.08 7.31 1.91
N PRO A 20 -30.83 7.81 2.08
CA PRO A 20 -30.01 8.25 0.96
C PRO A 20 -28.50 8.03 1.23
N LYS A 21 -27.93 6.91 0.76
CA LYS A 21 -26.47 6.66 0.80
C LYS A 21 -25.88 6.01 -0.46
N THR A 22 -26.69 5.87 -1.52
CA THR A 22 -26.31 5.13 -2.72
C THR A 22 -25.27 5.86 -3.55
N ALA A 23 -25.37 7.19 -3.71
CA ALA A 23 -24.44 7.96 -4.55
C ALA A 23 -23.02 8.02 -3.97
N GLU A 24 -22.88 8.12 -2.65
CA GLU A 24 -21.57 8.14 -1.97
C GLU A 24 -20.90 6.75 -2.03
N ILE A 25 -21.68 5.68 -1.83
CA ILE A 25 -21.19 4.30 -1.98
C ILE A 25 -20.78 4.02 -3.42
N VAL A 26 -21.58 4.42 -4.41
CA VAL A 26 -21.25 4.26 -5.83
C VAL A 26 -19.98 5.03 -6.18
N GLN A 27 -19.87 6.29 -5.76
CA GLN A 27 -18.67 7.09 -5.98
C GLN A 27 -17.43 6.49 -5.29
N TRP A 28 -17.60 5.89 -4.11
CA TRP A 28 -16.51 5.18 -3.42
C TRP A 28 -16.08 3.94 -4.22
N ILE A 29 -17.03 3.14 -4.70
CA ILE A 29 -16.75 1.96 -5.53
C ILE A 29 -16.02 2.36 -6.81
N GLU A 30 -16.49 3.39 -7.51
CA GLU A 30 -15.81 3.89 -8.73
C GLU A 30 -14.37 4.29 -8.44
N ARG A 31 -14.13 5.05 -7.36
CA ARG A 31 -12.78 5.46 -6.96
C ARG A 31 -11.89 4.29 -6.57
N ASP A 32 -12.43 3.30 -5.86
CA ASP A 32 -11.70 2.08 -5.49
C ASP A 32 -11.32 1.26 -6.74
N GLN A 33 -12.23 1.11 -7.70
CA GLN A 33 -11.95 0.40 -8.96
C GLN A 33 -10.88 1.12 -9.79
N ILE A 34 -10.94 2.46 -9.89
CA ILE A 34 -9.90 3.26 -10.55
C ILE A 34 -8.55 3.10 -9.85
N GLY A 35 -8.53 3.19 -8.51
CA GLY A 35 -7.32 3.01 -7.71
C GLY A 35 -6.72 1.61 -7.89
N ARG A 36 -7.56 0.56 -7.87
CA ARG A 36 -7.11 -0.83 -8.08
C ARG A 36 -6.53 -1.00 -9.48
N GLY A 37 -7.21 -0.49 -10.51
CA GLY A 37 -6.73 -0.53 -11.89
C GLY A 37 -5.36 0.16 -12.04
N ALA A 38 -5.17 1.33 -11.41
CA ALA A 38 -3.90 2.03 -11.44
C ALA A 38 -2.76 1.22 -10.79
N ILE A 39 -3.01 0.64 -9.60
CA ILE A 39 -2.01 -0.22 -8.92
C ILE A 39 -1.67 -1.43 -9.78
N LEU A 40 -2.68 -2.14 -10.27
CA LEU A 40 -2.48 -3.33 -11.11
C LEU A 40 -1.72 -3.00 -12.40
N SER A 41 -2.00 -1.86 -13.03
CA SER A 41 -1.30 -1.43 -14.24
C SER A 41 0.18 -1.11 -14.03
N ALA A 42 0.58 -0.81 -12.78
CA ALA A 42 1.98 -0.57 -12.42
C ALA A 42 2.74 -1.86 -12.10
N LEU A 43 2.06 -3.01 -11.97
CA LEU A 43 2.68 -4.29 -11.69
C LEU A 43 3.27 -4.92 -12.95
N SER A 44 4.30 -5.76 -12.79
CA SER A 44 4.74 -6.66 -13.87
C SER A 44 3.68 -7.74 -14.13
N ASN A 45 3.67 -8.33 -15.33
CA ASN A 45 2.70 -9.39 -15.69
C ASN A 45 2.65 -10.52 -14.65
N THR A 46 3.81 -10.96 -14.14
CA THR A 46 3.89 -12.02 -13.13
C THR A 46 3.21 -11.63 -11.81
N LEU A 47 3.33 -10.37 -11.39
CA LEU A 47 2.68 -9.87 -10.17
C LEU A 47 1.20 -9.59 -10.42
N PHE A 48 0.86 -9.07 -11.60
CA PHE A 48 -0.53 -8.87 -12.00
C PHE A 48 -1.33 -10.17 -11.89
N ASP A 49 -0.82 -11.29 -12.44
CA ASP A 49 -1.49 -12.59 -12.41
C ASP A 49 -1.78 -13.10 -10.99
N VAL A 50 -0.94 -12.72 -10.02
CA VAL A 50 -1.12 -13.10 -8.61
C VAL A 50 -2.13 -12.20 -7.90
N TYR A 51 -2.17 -10.91 -8.24
CA TYR A 51 -2.89 -9.89 -7.48
C TYR A 51 -4.16 -9.36 -8.17
N CYS A 52 -4.46 -9.81 -9.39
CA CYS A 52 -5.62 -9.32 -10.18
C CYS A 52 -6.99 -9.77 -9.65
N SER A 53 -7.04 -10.59 -8.60
CA SER A 53 -8.30 -11.04 -7.98
C SER A 53 -9.17 -9.86 -7.54
N ASP A 54 -10.46 -9.93 -7.85
CA ASP A 54 -11.47 -8.95 -7.41
C ASP A 54 -11.74 -8.97 -5.90
N SER A 55 -11.10 -9.87 -5.15
CA SER A 55 -11.15 -9.89 -3.68
C SER A 55 -10.44 -8.71 -3.03
N TYR A 56 -9.55 -8.02 -3.76
CA TYR A 56 -8.80 -6.89 -3.23
C TYR A 56 -9.50 -5.55 -3.50
N THR A 57 -9.64 -4.73 -2.46
CA THR A 57 -9.81 -3.28 -2.62
C THR A 57 -8.47 -2.65 -2.97
N ALA A 58 -8.47 -1.44 -3.56
CA ALA A 58 -7.24 -0.72 -3.89
C ALA A 58 -6.33 -0.57 -2.66
N LYS A 59 -6.93 -0.28 -1.50
CA LYS A 59 -6.20 -0.16 -0.24
C LYS A 59 -5.59 -1.49 0.20
N SER A 60 -6.38 -2.56 0.25
CA SER A 60 -5.88 -3.87 0.70
C SER A 60 -4.79 -4.42 -0.21
N LEU A 61 -4.90 -4.16 -1.51
CA LEU A 61 -3.86 -4.50 -2.49
C LEU A 61 -2.57 -3.72 -2.20
N TRP A 62 -2.68 -2.40 -2.02
CA TRP A 62 -1.53 -1.56 -1.68
C TRP A 62 -0.86 -2.01 -0.38
N ASP A 63 -1.63 -2.24 0.68
CA ASP A 63 -1.10 -2.64 2.00
C ASP A 63 -0.38 -3.99 1.92
N GLU A 64 -0.90 -4.96 1.15
CA GLU A 64 -0.27 -6.27 0.94
C GLU A 64 1.04 -6.15 0.14
N LEU A 65 1.04 -5.34 -0.92
CA LEU A 65 2.24 -5.07 -1.71
C LEU A 65 3.30 -4.34 -0.88
N ASP A 66 2.92 -3.31 -0.12
CA ASP A 66 3.83 -2.55 0.74
C ASP A 66 4.41 -3.45 1.83
N ARG A 67 3.59 -4.27 2.51
CA ARG A 67 4.07 -5.20 3.53
C ARG A 67 5.08 -6.21 2.98
N LYS A 68 4.82 -6.75 1.78
CA LYS A 68 5.63 -7.83 1.18
C LYS A 68 6.91 -7.33 0.52
N TYR A 69 6.91 -6.13 -0.07
CA TYR A 69 8.03 -5.62 -0.86
C TYR A 69 8.71 -4.39 -0.27
N ASN A 70 8.09 -3.70 0.70
CA ASN A 70 8.65 -2.53 1.38
C ASN A 70 9.16 -2.88 2.79
N THR A 71 9.63 -4.11 3.00
CA THR A 71 10.21 -4.56 4.27
C THR A 71 11.69 -4.21 4.35
N GLU A 72 12.15 -3.63 5.47
CA GLU A 72 13.56 -3.27 5.72
C GLU A 72 14.53 -4.45 5.51
N GLU A 73 14.06 -5.68 5.72
CA GLU A 73 14.84 -6.91 5.62
C GLU A 73 15.26 -7.26 4.17
N GLN A 74 14.52 -6.82 3.15
CA GLN A 74 14.87 -7.07 1.75
C GLN A 74 15.98 -6.16 1.21
N GLY A 75 16.59 -5.32 2.06
CA GLY A 75 17.81 -4.59 1.69
C GLY A 75 17.60 -3.64 0.50
N LEU A 76 16.39 -3.10 0.32
CA LEU A 76 16.19 -1.99 -0.62
C LEU A 76 17.21 -0.91 -0.27
N GLU A 77 18.04 -0.48 -1.22
CA GLU A 77 19.12 0.50 -0.98
C GLU A 77 18.63 1.78 -0.29
N LYS A 78 17.34 2.11 -0.46
CA LYS A 78 16.59 3.12 0.29
C LYS A 78 16.77 3.04 1.82
N TYR A 79 16.95 1.85 2.37
CA TYR A 79 17.13 1.59 3.80
C TYR A 79 18.59 1.42 4.22
N SER A 80 19.53 1.32 3.29
CA SER A 80 20.97 1.23 3.60
C SER A 80 21.46 2.44 4.38
N VAL A 81 20.98 3.64 4.03
CA VAL A 81 21.31 4.88 4.76
C VAL A 81 20.72 4.86 6.17
N SER A 82 19.48 4.40 6.35
CA SER A 82 18.87 4.28 7.67
C SER A 82 19.58 3.24 8.55
N LYS A 83 20.02 2.12 7.96
CA LYS A 83 20.82 1.09 8.63
C LYS A 83 22.19 1.62 9.05
N PHE A 84 22.83 2.40 8.20
CA PHE A 84 24.07 3.12 8.52
C PHE A 84 23.87 4.12 9.67
N MET A 85 22.80 4.91 9.65
CA MET A 85 22.50 5.86 10.73
C MET A 85 22.16 5.20 12.07
N ARG A 86 21.58 3.99 12.07
CA ARG A 86 21.32 3.19 13.27
C ARG A 86 22.56 2.43 13.77
N TYR A 87 23.66 2.43 13.02
CA TYR A 87 24.88 1.76 13.45
C TYR A 87 25.50 2.50 14.64
N GLN A 88 25.61 1.80 15.77
CA GLN A 88 26.27 2.31 16.97
C GLN A 88 27.61 1.59 17.13
N MET A 89 28.69 2.37 17.18
CA MET A 89 30.01 1.86 17.51
C MET A 89 30.03 1.52 19.00
N VAL A 90 30.35 0.26 19.31
CA VAL A 90 30.44 -0.25 20.67
C VAL A 90 31.90 -0.70 20.89
N GLU A 91 32.44 -0.38 22.06
CA GLU A 91 33.89 -0.47 22.38
C GLU A 91 34.41 -1.91 22.39
N ASP A 92 33.50 -2.88 22.49
CA ASP A 92 33.70 -4.32 22.50
C ASP A 92 33.69 -4.96 21.10
N ARG A 93 33.48 -4.17 20.02
CA ARG A 93 33.55 -4.66 18.64
C ARG A 93 34.69 -4.01 17.86
N SER A 94 35.64 -4.84 17.43
CA SER A 94 36.71 -4.43 16.52
C SER A 94 36.12 -4.11 15.15
N VAL A 95 36.46 -2.93 14.63
CA VAL A 95 36.13 -2.50 13.28
C VAL A 95 37.26 -2.98 12.37
N ALA A 96 37.08 -4.16 11.77
CA ALA A 96 38.00 -4.74 10.79
C ALA A 96 37.28 -4.93 9.45
#